data_AF-A0A1H6HK70-F1
#
_entry.id   AF-A0A1H6HK70-F1
#
_cell.length_a   1.000
_cell.length_b   1.000
_cell.length_c   1.000
_cell.angle_alpha   90.00
_cell.angle_beta   90.00
_cell.angle_gamma   90.00
#
_symmetry.space_group_name_H-M   'P 1'
#
loop_
_entity.id
_entity.type
_entity.pdbx_description
1 polymer ?
#
loop_
_entity_poly.entity_id
_entity_poly.type
_entity_poly.pdbx_seq_one_letter_code
_entity_poly.pdbx_strand_id
1 'polypeptide(L)'
;MKKPPFHKSVQFTFRGIIWILKNERNFQFHILGLIINLFLIVFLGLSNTETALILLCCFFVLVTETLNTCVEKICDYIQPKFDSRIGIIKDLAGGAVMLATISAICVGALVYWPYLKLLFY
;
A
#
# COMPACT_ATOMS: atom_id res chain seq x y z
N MET A 1 5.85 -29.62 3.72
CA MET A 1 4.45 -29.35 3.32
C MET A 1 4.28 -29.68 1.84
N LYS A 2 3.29 -30.50 1.44
CA LYS A 2 2.98 -30.71 0.01
C LYS A 2 2.39 -29.42 -0.56
N LYS A 3 2.91 -28.95 -1.71
CA LYS A 3 2.40 -27.75 -2.36
C LYS A 3 0.95 -28.00 -2.81
N PRO A 4 -0.01 -27.11 -2.47
CA PRO A 4 -1.36 -27.23 -2.97
C PRO A 4 -1.37 -27.06 -4.50
N PRO A 5 -2.37 -27.63 -5.20
CA PRO A 5 -2.56 -27.40 -6.64
C PRO A 5 -2.77 -25.90 -6.92
N PHE A 6 -2.36 -25.43 -8.10
CA PHE A 6 -2.27 -24.01 -8.46
C PHE A 6 -3.56 -23.21 -8.13
N HIS A 7 -4.73 -23.75 -8.45
CA HIS A 7 -6.02 -23.11 -8.14
C HIS A 7 -6.23 -22.86 -6.63
N LYS A 8 -5.81 -23.79 -5.77
CA LYS A 8 -5.88 -23.61 -4.31
C LYS A 8 -4.87 -22.57 -3.82
N SER A 9 -3.68 -22.52 -4.43
CA SER A 9 -2.69 -21.49 -4.10
C SER A 9 -3.21 -20.08 -4.40
N VAL A 10 -3.83 -19.90 -5.58
CA VAL A 10 -4.45 -18.61 -5.97
C VAL A 10 -5.57 -18.25 -4.99
N GLN A 11 -6.46 -19.20 -4.66
CA GLN A 11 -7.51 -18.98 -3.66
C GLN A 11 -6.97 -18.54 -2.30
N PHE A 12 -5.86 -19.12 -1.83
CA PHE A 12 -5.24 -18.72 -0.57
C PHE A 12 -4.68 -17.30 -0.61
N THR A 13 -4.02 -16.91 -1.71
CA THR A 13 -3.53 -15.54 -1.89
C THR A 13 -4.68 -14.53 -1.91
N PHE A 14 -5.77 -14.81 -2.63
CA PHE A 14 -6.96 -13.94 -2.64
C PHE A 14 -7.60 -13.81 -1.25
N ARG A 15 -7.67 -14.90 -0.47
CA ARG A 15 -8.16 -14.83 0.91
C ARG A 15 -7.32 -13.89 1.77
N GLY A 16 -6.00 -13.88 1.60
CA GLY A 16 -5.10 -12.95 2.29
C GLY A 16 -5.39 -11.48 1.97
N ILE A 17 -5.56 -11.16 0.68
CA ILE A 17 -5.90 -9.80 0.24
C ILE A 17 -7.28 -9.35 0.76
N ILE A 18 -8.28 -10.23 0.72
CA ILE A 18 -9.61 -9.94 1.28
C ILE A 18 -9.54 -9.75 2.80
N TRP A 19 -8.70 -10.54 3.48
CA TRP A 19 -8.53 -10.44 4.92
C TRP A 19 -7.93 -9.09 5.31
N ILE A 20 -6.81 -8.68 4.71
CA ILE A 20 -6.19 -7.38 5.04
C ILE A 20 -7.12 -6.21 4.71
N LEU A 21 -7.81 -6.27 3.55
CA LEU A 21 -8.78 -5.25 3.15
C LEU A 21 -9.92 -5.07 4.16
N LYS A 22 -10.35 -6.15 4.84
CA LYS A 22 -11.44 -6.09 5.82
C LYS A 22 -10.98 -5.71 7.22
N ASN A 23 -9.75 -6.05 7.60
CA ASN A 23 -9.29 -5.95 8.99
C ASN A 23 -8.39 -4.75 9.24
N GLU A 24 -7.64 -4.27 8.24
CA GLU A 24 -6.65 -3.21 8.42
C GLU A 24 -7.14 -1.88 7.85
N ARG A 25 -7.41 -0.93 8.74
CA ARG A 25 -7.96 0.39 8.38
C ARG A 25 -6.99 1.22 7.53
N ASN A 26 -5.69 1.15 7.83
CA ASN A 26 -4.66 1.86 7.06
C ASN A 26 -4.61 1.34 5.61
N PHE A 27 -4.66 0.02 5.42
CA PHE A 27 -4.79 -0.57 4.08
C PHE A 27 -6.02 -0.08 3.32
N GLN A 28 -7.18 0.04 3.98
CA GLN A 28 -8.39 0.61 3.38
C GLN A 28 -8.20 2.06 2.92
N PHE A 29 -7.50 2.89 3.72
CA PHE A 29 -7.18 4.26 3.32
C PHE A 29 -6.25 4.32 2.10
N HIS A 30 -5.24 3.44 2.04
CA HIS A 30 -4.37 3.37 0.87
C HIS A 30 -5.10 2.89 -0.40
N ILE A 31 -6.07 1.99 -0.26
CA ILE A 31 -6.96 1.59 -1.37
C ILE A 31 -7.84 2.76 -1.83
N LEU A 32 -8.40 3.53 -0.89
CA LEU A 32 -9.15 4.74 -1.25
C LEU A 32 -8.25 5.74 -1.99
N GLY A 33 -7.02 5.93 -1.53
CA GLY A 33 -6.01 6.73 -2.21
C GLY A 33 -5.74 6.24 -3.64
N LEU A 34 -5.59 4.92 -3.85
CA LEU A 34 -5.44 4.34 -5.18
C LEU A 34 -6.65 4.64 -6.07
N ILE A 35 -7.88 4.49 -5.57
CA ILE A 35 -9.11 4.78 -6.34
C ILE A 35 -9.15 6.26 -6.76
N ILE A 36 -8.77 7.18 -5.87
CA ILE A 36 -8.69 8.61 -6.18
C ILE A 36 -7.64 8.87 -7.27
N ASN A 37 -6.45 8.26 -7.17
CA ASN A 37 -5.41 8.41 -8.18
C ASN A 37 -5.83 7.84 -9.54
N LEU A 38 -6.54 6.71 -9.57
CA LEU A 38 -7.11 6.16 -10.81
C LEU A 38 -8.11 7.11 -11.46
N PHE A 39 -8.98 7.74 -10.66
CA PHE A 39 -9.88 8.77 -11.16
C PHE A 39 -9.11 9.95 -11.75
N LEU A 40 -8.09 10.45 -11.03
CA LEU A 40 -7.26 11.58 -11.50
C LEU A 40 -6.48 11.27 -12.77
N ILE A 41 -5.95 10.04 -12.90
CA ILE A 41 -5.25 9.58 -14.12
C ILE A 41 -6.15 9.74 -15.34
N VAL A 42 -7.40 9.25 -15.24
CA VAL A 42 -8.35 9.30 -16.36
C VAL A 42 -8.86 10.72 -16.58
N PHE A 43 -9.18 11.45 -15.51
CA PHE A 43 -9.75 12.79 -15.58
C PHE A 43 -8.77 13.82 -16.16
N LEU A 44 -7.49 13.75 -15.79
CA LEU A 44 -6.46 14.69 -16.25
C LEU A 44 -5.76 14.23 -17.54
N GLY A 45 -6.04 13.01 -18.04
CA GLY A 45 -5.43 12.48 -19.25
C GLY A 45 -3.92 12.31 -19.14
N LEU A 46 -3.44 11.70 -18.05
CA LEU A 46 -2.01 11.47 -17.81
C LEU A 46 -1.40 10.61 -18.93
N SER A 47 -0.12 10.87 -19.25
CA SER A 47 0.64 10.03 -20.17
C SER A 47 0.83 8.60 -19.61
N ASN A 48 1.19 7.66 -20.48
CA ASN A 48 1.47 6.27 -20.07
C ASN A 48 2.59 6.19 -19.03
N THR A 49 3.62 7.04 -19.15
CA THR A 49 4.75 7.11 -18.22
C THR A 49 4.35 7.64 -16.86
N GLU A 50 3.56 8.71 -16.81
CA GLU A 50 3.07 9.29 -15.54
C GLU A 50 2.11 8.33 -14.83
N THR A 51 1.22 7.72 -15.60
CA THR A 51 0.30 6.69 -15.10
C THR A 51 1.08 5.53 -14.47
N ALA A 52 2.12 5.02 -15.15
CA ALA A 52 2.95 3.95 -14.62
C ALA A 52 3.65 4.33 -13.31
N LEU A 53 4.18 5.56 -13.21
CA LEU A 53 4.82 6.07 -11.99
C LEU A 53 3.85 6.17 -10.81
N ILE A 54 2.66 6.73 -11.03
CA ILE A 54 1.63 6.85 -9.99
C ILE A 54 1.18 5.46 -9.52
N LEU A 55 0.86 4.56 -10.45
CA LEU A 55 0.44 3.20 -10.10
C LEU A 55 1.53 2.46 -9.33
N LEU A 56 2.79 2.56 -9.77
CA LEU A 56 3.91 1.94 -9.08
C LEU A 56 4.01 2.44 -7.63
N CYS A 57 3.87 3.75 -7.41
CA CYS A 57 3.88 4.32 -6.06
C CYS A 57 2.70 3.84 -5.21
N CYS A 58 1.48 3.85 -5.74
CA CYS A 58 0.30 3.38 -5.01
C CYS A 58 0.42 1.90 -4.62
N PHE A 59 0.87 1.04 -5.55
CA PHE A 59 1.07 -0.38 -5.26
C PHE A 59 2.24 -0.61 -4.31
N PHE A 60 3.31 0.17 -4.40
CA PHE A 60 4.42 0.09 -3.46
C PHE A 60 3.96 0.36 -2.03
N VAL A 61 3.11 1.38 -1.81
CA VAL A 61 2.51 1.67 -0.50
C VAL A 61 1.67 0.49 0.00
N LEU A 62 0.79 -0.07 -0.85
CA LEU A 62 -0.04 -1.23 -0.48
C LEU A 62 0.80 -2.47 -0.13
N VAL A 63 1.89 -2.71 -0.88
CA VAL A 63 2.83 -3.79 -0.60
C VAL A 63 3.51 -3.57 0.75
N THR A 64 4.03 -2.37 1.00
CA THR A 64 4.67 -2.05 2.30
C THR A 64 3.70 -2.17 3.46
N GLU A 65 2.45 -1.72 3.30
CA GLU A 65 1.42 -1.86 4.33
C GLU A 65 1.08 -3.33 4.60
N THR A 66 1.02 -4.15 3.54
CA THR A 66 0.80 -5.59 3.67
C THR A 66 1.93 -6.27 4.44
N LEU A 67 3.17 -5.90 4.15
CA LEU A 67 4.34 -6.39 4.88
C LEU A 67 4.36 -5.91 6.33
N ASN A 68 3.96 -4.65 6.59
CA ASN A 68 3.80 -4.14 7.95
C ASN A 68 2.81 -4.99 8.75
N THR A 69 1.61 -5.23 8.21
CA THR A 69 0.62 -6.10 8.85
C THR A 69 1.16 -7.52 9.07
N CYS A 70 1.88 -8.10 8.11
CA CYS A 70 2.50 -9.41 8.30
C CYS A 70 3.48 -9.40 9.49
N VAL A 71 4.35 -8.39 9.58
CA VAL A 71 5.31 -8.23 10.69
C VAL A 71 4.57 -8.07 12.02
N GLU A 72 3.54 -7.22 12.07
CA GLU A 72 2.72 -7.03 13.27
C GLU A 72 2.09 -8.34 13.76
N LYS A 73 1.44 -9.10 12.87
CA LYS A 73 0.80 -10.39 13.25
C LYS A 73 1.81 -11.44 13.69
N ILE A 74 3.00 -11.48 13.06
CA ILE A 74 4.07 -12.38 13.48
C ILE A 74 4.56 -11.99 14.87
N CYS A 75 4.76 -10.69 15.12
CA CYS A 75 5.18 -10.19 16.42
C CYS A 75 4.14 -10.50 17.52
N ASP A 76 2.85 -10.27 17.25
CA ASP A 76 1.75 -10.58 18.16
C ASP A 76 1.64 -12.07 18.47
N TYR A 77 1.94 -12.92 17.49
CA TYR A 77 1.97 -14.36 17.66
C TYR A 77 3.15 -14.82 18.54
N ILE A 78 4.34 -14.25 18.34
CA ILE A 78 5.56 -14.63 19.06
C ILE A 78 5.56 -14.09 20.50
N GLN A 79 5.12 -12.85 20.69
CA GLN A 79 5.16 -12.15 21.97
C GLN A 79 3.87 -11.32 22.15
N PRO A 80 2.81 -11.91 22.74
CA PRO A 80 1.50 -11.26 22.87
C PRO A 80 1.46 -10.22 24.00
N LYS A 81 2.44 -10.21 24.90
CA LYS A 81 2.58 -9.20 25.96
C LYS A 81 3.46 -8.06 25.47
N PHE A 82 3.27 -6.87 26.04
CA PHE A 82 4.12 -5.72 25.73
C PHE A 82 5.60 -6.02 25.98
N ASP A 83 6.43 -5.78 24.97
CA ASP A 83 7.90 -5.91 25.02
C ASP A 83 8.49 -4.77 24.18
N SER A 84 9.42 -4.00 24.76
CA SER A 84 10.02 -2.83 24.10
C SER A 84 10.77 -3.18 22.81
N ARG A 85 11.34 -4.38 22.72
CA ARG A 85 12.06 -4.84 21.52
C ARG A 85 11.10 -5.10 20.36
N ILE A 86 9.94 -5.69 20.66
CA ILE A 86 8.87 -5.89 19.67
C ILE A 86 8.29 -4.54 19.24
N GLY A 87 8.16 -3.59 20.17
CA GLY A 87 7.77 -2.21 19.87
C GLY A 87 8.63 -1.61 18.76
N ILE A 88 9.96 -1.65 18.90
CA ILE A 88 10.90 -1.12 17.89
C ILE A 88 10.70 -1.80 16.52
N ILE A 89 10.48 -3.11 16.49
CA ILE A 89 10.28 -3.83 15.22
C ILE A 89 9.00 -3.35 14.52
N LYS A 90 7.91 -3.18 15.28
CA LYS A 90 6.64 -2.66 14.74
C LYS A 90 6.78 -1.21 14.29
N ASP A 91 7.48 -0.38 15.06
CA ASP A 91 7.73 1.02 14.71
C ASP A 91 8.54 1.14 13.40
N LEU A 92 9.54 0.28 13.21
CA LEU A 92 10.32 0.22 11.96
C LEU A 92 9.47 -0.24 10.77
N ALA A 93 8.60 -1.23 10.98
CA ALA A 93 7.70 -1.73 9.94
C ALA A 93 6.68 -0.65 9.50
N GLY A 94 6.06 0.05 10.47
CA GLY A 94 5.19 1.19 10.19
C GLY A 94 5.95 2.36 9.55
N GLY A 95 7.20 2.59 9.97
CA GLY A 95 8.10 3.58 9.37
C GLY A 95 8.37 3.31 7.89
N ALA A 96 8.46 2.04 7.47
CA ALA A 96 8.60 1.69 6.05
C ALA A 96 7.37 2.10 5.22
N VAL A 97 6.16 1.92 5.75
CA VAL A 97 4.91 2.38 5.11
C VAL A 97 4.89 3.89 4.99
N MET A 98 5.33 4.60 6.04
CA MET A 98 5.41 6.06 6.03
C MET A 98 6.36 6.56 4.93
N LEU A 99 7.54 5.97 4.79
CA LEU A 99 8.50 6.32 3.74
C LEU A 99 7.92 6.08 2.34
N ALA A 100 7.25 4.94 2.12
CA ALA A 100 6.57 4.66 0.87
C ALA A 100 5.47 5.68 0.56
N THR A 101 4.70 6.07 1.58
CA THR A 101 3.63 7.07 1.47
C THR A 101 4.17 8.45 1.13
N ILE A 102 5.26 8.88 1.78
CA ILE A 102 5.94 10.14 1.46
C ILE A 102 6.43 10.13 0.01
N SER A 103 7.06 9.03 -0.44
CA SER A 103 7.48 8.89 -1.83
C SER A 103 6.30 9.03 -2.80
N ALA A 104 5.17 8.39 -2.50
CA ALA A 104 3.97 8.48 -3.33
C ALA A 104 3.41 9.91 -3.39
N ILE A 105 3.42 10.63 -2.27
CA ILE A 105 3.00 12.04 -2.21
C ILE A 105 3.94 12.92 -3.05
N CYS A 106 5.26 12.74 -2.93
CA CYS A 106 6.23 13.51 -3.72
C CYS A 106 6.07 13.28 -5.21
N VAL A 107 5.94 12.02 -5.64
CA VAL A 107 5.73 11.68 -7.06
C VAL A 107 4.38 12.22 -7.55
N GLY A 108 3.31 12.04 -6.76
CA GLY A 108 1.99 12.59 -7.06
C GLY A 108 2.02 14.11 -7.25
N ALA A 109 2.70 14.83 -6.35
CA ALA A 109 2.86 16.27 -6.47
C ALA A 109 3.59 16.66 -7.76
N LEU A 110 4.72 16.00 -8.08
CA LEU A 110 5.48 16.30 -9.30
C LEU A 110 4.69 16.03 -10.59
N VAL A 111 3.94 14.92 -10.62
CA VAL A 111 3.15 14.51 -11.78
C VAL A 111 1.91 15.38 -11.96
N TYR A 112 1.14 15.64 -10.89
CA TYR A 112 -0.12 16.36 -10.99
C TYR A 112 0.02 17.88 -11.07
N TRP A 113 1.13 18.45 -10.57
CA TRP A 113 1.37 19.90 -10.59
C TRP A 113 1.19 20.60 -11.94
N PRO A 114 1.75 20.10 -13.07
CA PRO A 114 1.53 20.74 -14.38
C PRO A 114 0.06 20.74 -14.81
N TYR A 115 -0.67 19.65 -14.56
CA TYR A 115 -2.09 19.53 -14.89
C TYR A 115 -2.97 20.46 -14.05
N LEU A 116 -2.67 20.59 -12.76
CA LEU A 116 -3.42 21.47 -11.86
C LEU A 116 -3.20 22.94 -12.20
N LYS A 117 -1.98 23.34 -12.59
CA LYS A 117 -1.72 24.74 -13.02
C LYS A 117 -2.59 25.17 -14.20
N LEU A 118 -2.82 24.26 -15.15
CA LEU A 118 -3.64 24.52 -16.34
C LEU A 118 -5.13 24.69 -16.02
N LEU A 119 -5.60 24.20 -14.87
CA LEU A 119 -7.00 24.37 -14.42
C LEU A 119 -7.26 25.73 -13.77
N PHE A 120 -6.22 26.44 -13.32
CA PHE A 120 -6.32 27.72 -12.63
C PHE A 120 -5.98 28.93 -13.52
N TYR A 121 -5.69 28.69 -14.81
CA TYR A 121 -5.45 29.71 -15.83
C TYR A 121 -6.53 29.59 -16.92
#